data_AF-A0A0G4MFZ2-F1
#
_entry.id   AF-A0A0G4MFZ2-F1
#
_cell.length_a   1.000
_cell.length_b   1.000
_cell.length_c   1.000
_cell.angle_alpha   90.00
_cell.angle_beta   90.00
_cell.angle_gamma   90.00
#
_symmetry.space_group_name_H-M   'P 1'
#
loop_
_entity.id
_entity.type
_entity.pdbx_description
1 polymer ?
#
loop_
_entity_poly.entity_id
_entity_poly.type
_entity_poly.pdbx_seq_one_letter_code
_entity_poly.pdbx_strand_id
1 'polypeptide(L)'
;MATTGGAQSAPTRAPYIPQDVQSVAHMLNGLDEARKNKRKGQAMCKRSTFAVKGSSITVDSWKMQEQDYKKRDLPTYARGLFTTRNARNEPEIAVRGYDKFFNVGEVHETKWDNILQRTQGPYELTLKENGCIIFVSGLEDGTLLVCSKHSTGEREDADLSHAVAGERSLEKQLARLGKSKQDLARELRARNATAVAELCDDSFEEHILAYGPEKAGLYLHGINLNLPEFATYPSTHVQSFADDWGFQKVGLIDADTLDRFELPIIGRIASNILDDE
;
A
#
# COMPACT_ATOMS: atom_id res chain seq x y z
N MET A 1 -16.82 40.50 -17.88
CA MET A 1 -16.07 39.38 -18.49
C MET A 1 -16.14 38.22 -17.52
N ALA A 2 -16.57 37.07 -18.01
CA ALA A 2 -17.01 35.94 -17.21
C ALA A 2 -15.85 35.24 -16.49
N THR A 3 -16.09 34.92 -15.23
CA THR A 3 -15.34 33.98 -14.39
C THR A 3 -15.38 32.58 -15.01
N THR A 4 -14.23 32.05 -15.43
CA THR A 4 -14.08 30.65 -15.81
C THR A 4 -13.94 29.80 -14.54
N GLY A 5 -15.05 29.21 -14.11
CA GLY A 5 -15.05 28.14 -13.13
C GLY A 5 -14.28 26.94 -13.68
N GLY A 6 -13.30 26.47 -12.91
CA GLY A 6 -12.68 25.17 -13.15
C GLY A 6 -13.75 24.10 -13.03
N ALA A 7 -13.91 23.30 -14.09
CA ALA A 7 -14.82 22.17 -14.08
C ALA A 7 -14.34 21.17 -13.03
N GLN A 8 -15.04 21.08 -11.90
CA GLN A 8 -14.99 19.90 -11.06
C GLN A 8 -15.57 18.75 -11.88
N SER A 9 -14.71 17.89 -12.43
CA SER A 9 -15.14 16.62 -12.98
C SER A 9 -15.78 15.81 -11.86
N ALA A 10 -16.97 15.26 -12.11
CA ALA A 10 -17.59 14.31 -11.19
C ALA A 10 -16.60 13.18 -10.88
N PRO A 11 -16.55 12.66 -9.63
CA PRO A 11 -15.61 11.61 -9.30
C PRO A 11 -15.84 10.42 -10.23
N THR A 12 -14.81 10.07 -10.99
CA THR A 12 -14.78 8.87 -11.81
C THR A 12 -15.03 7.65 -10.93
N ARG A 13 -15.58 6.57 -11.48
CA ARG A 13 -15.83 5.36 -10.68
C ARG A 13 -14.49 4.81 -10.18
N ALA A 14 -14.43 4.44 -8.90
CA ALA A 14 -13.23 3.81 -8.32
C ALA A 14 -12.76 2.62 -9.19
N PRO A 15 -11.44 2.50 -9.46
CA PRO A 15 -10.91 1.42 -10.28
C PRO A 15 -11.30 0.04 -9.73
N TYR A 16 -11.67 -0.87 -10.63
CA TYR A 16 -11.94 -2.28 -10.31
C TYR A 16 -11.53 -3.16 -11.49
N ILE A 17 -10.74 -4.18 -11.20
CA ILE A 17 -10.39 -5.25 -12.14
C ILE A 17 -10.41 -6.55 -11.33
N PRO A 18 -11.15 -7.59 -11.76
CA PRO A 18 -11.11 -8.89 -11.09
C PRO A 18 -9.76 -9.57 -11.30
N GLN A 19 -9.37 -10.46 -10.38
CA GLN A 19 -8.17 -11.27 -10.58
C GLN A 19 -8.39 -12.29 -11.69
N ASP A 20 -7.39 -12.43 -12.57
CA ASP A 20 -7.30 -13.55 -13.49
C ASP A 20 -6.44 -14.67 -12.88
N VAL A 21 -7.04 -15.85 -12.72
CA VAL A 21 -6.40 -17.00 -12.06
C VAL A 21 -5.12 -17.43 -12.78
N GLN A 22 -5.08 -17.35 -14.12
CA GLN A 22 -3.92 -17.75 -14.90
C GLN A 22 -2.76 -16.77 -14.73
N SER A 23 -3.04 -15.46 -14.75
CA SER A 23 -2.05 -14.42 -14.49
C SER A 23 -1.47 -14.51 -13.07
N VAL A 24 -2.31 -14.74 -12.05
CA VAL A 24 -1.83 -14.95 -10.67
C VAL A 24 -0.97 -16.22 -10.58
N ALA A 25 -1.40 -17.33 -11.20
CA ALA A 25 -0.61 -18.55 -11.24
C ALA A 25 0.73 -18.36 -11.96
N HIS A 26 0.78 -17.58 -13.04
CA HIS A 26 2.00 -17.27 -13.77
C HIS A 26 3.00 -16.49 -12.92
N MET A 27 2.54 -15.42 -12.24
CA MET A 27 3.36 -14.67 -11.29
C MET A 27 3.92 -15.57 -10.18
N LEU A 28 3.08 -16.41 -9.58
CA LEU A 28 3.47 -17.34 -8.52
C LEU A 28 4.52 -18.35 -8.99
N ASN A 29 4.38 -18.91 -10.20
CA ASN A 29 5.39 -19.79 -10.78
C ASN A 29 6.75 -19.08 -10.90
N GLY A 30 6.75 -17.82 -11.35
CA GLY A 30 7.98 -17.01 -11.41
C GLY A 30 8.62 -16.77 -10.03
N LEU A 31 7.81 -16.51 -9.01
CA LEU A 31 8.29 -16.35 -7.63
C LEU A 31 8.83 -17.66 -7.04
N ASP A 32 8.17 -18.79 -7.30
CA ASP A 32 8.64 -20.11 -6.87
C ASP A 32 9.96 -20.49 -7.56
N GLU A 33 10.14 -20.17 -8.84
CA GLU A 33 11.40 -20.36 -9.53
C GLU A 33 12.51 -19.46 -8.94
N ALA A 34 12.22 -18.18 -8.66
CA ALA A 34 13.14 -17.28 -7.96
C ALA A 34 13.50 -17.75 -6.53
N ARG A 35 12.63 -18.52 -5.88
CA ARG A 35 12.91 -19.13 -4.56
C ARG A 35 13.85 -20.33 -4.67
N LYS A 36 13.69 -21.18 -5.69
CA LYS A 36 14.49 -22.41 -5.87
C LYS A 36 15.88 -22.11 -6.43
N ASN A 37 16.04 -21.03 -7.18
CA ASN A 37 17.24 -20.77 -7.94
C ASN A 37 18.39 -20.24 -7.08
N LYS A 38 19.56 -20.90 -7.15
CA LYS A 38 20.78 -20.51 -6.43
C LYS A 38 21.85 -19.90 -7.35
N ARG A 39 21.53 -19.62 -8.62
CA ARG A 39 22.49 -19.07 -9.59
C ARG A 39 22.83 -17.61 -9.28
N LYS A 40 24.12 -17.27 -9.34
CA LYS A 40 24.62 -15.91 -9.12
C LYS A 40 24.01 -14.93 -10.14
N GLY A 41 23.45 -13.81 -9.66
CA GLY A 41 22.89 -12.74 -10.49
C GLY A 41 21.36 -12.82 -10.72
N GLN A 42 20.72 -13.95 -10.41
CA GLN A 42 19.26 -14.08 -10.50
C GLN A 42 18.55 -13.44 -9.29
N ALA A 43 17.28 -13.06 -9.46
CA ALA A 43 16.48 -12.53 -8.35
C ALA A 43 16.19 -13.63 -7.33
N MET A 44 16.20 -13.29 -6.05
CA MET A 44 15.96 -14.23 -4.96
C MET A 44 14.71 -13.84 -4.18
N CYS A 45 13.83 -14.81 -3.97
CA CYS A 45 12.60 -14.63 -3.21
C CYS A 45 12.54 -15.58 -2.02
N LYS A 46 12.05 -15.10 -0.87
CA LYS A 46 11.71 -15.91 0.30
C LYS A 46 10.18 -15.99 0.43
N ARG A 47 9.69 -17.19 0.73
CA ARG A 47 8.29 -17.43 1.09
C ARG A 47 8.16 -17.75 2.58
N SER A 48 7.18 -17.15 3.25
CA SER A 48 6.81 -17.43 4.63
C SER A 48 5.30 -17.59 4.73
N THR A 49 4.84 -18.74 5.24
CA THR A 49 3.41 -19.05 5.38
C THR A 49 2.92 -18.65 6.78
N PHE A 50 1.77 -18.00 6.86
CA PHE A 50 1.13 -17.57 8.09
C PHE A 50 -0.29 -18.12 8.17
N ALA A 51 -0.68 -18.60 9.35
CA ALA A 51 -2.07 -18.87 9.66
C ALA A 51 -2.79 -17.55 9.95
N VAL A 52 -4.03 -17.39 9.46
CA VAL A 52 -4.85 -16.22 9.74
C VAL A 52 -5.72 -16.49 10.96
N LYS A 53 -5.56 -15.70 12.01
CA LYS A 53 -6.32 -15.87 13.26
C LYS A 53 -7.82 -15.73 12.99
N GLY A 54 -8.61 -16.70 13.43
CA GLY A 54 -10.06 -16.71 13.22
C GLY A 54 -10.52 -17.22 11.85
N SER A 55 -9.60 -17.75 11.03
CA SER A 55 -9.89 -18.33 9.72
C SER A 55 -9.17 -19.66 9.53
N SER A 56 -9.69 -20.52 8.65
CA SER A 56 -8.96 -21.70 8.15
C SER A 56 -7.99 -21.37 7.01
N ILE A 57 -8.02 -20.14 6.51
CA ILE A 57 -7.18 -19.67 5.41
C ILE A 57 -5.76 -19.41 5.92
N THR A 58 -4.77 -19.78 5.09
CA THR A 58 -3.37 -19.40 5.28
C THR A 58 -2.94 -18.44 4.19
N VAL A 59 -1.94 -17.61 4.49
CA VAL A 59 -1.36 -16.68 3.52
C VAL A 59 0.15 -16.87 3.41
N ASP A 60 0.65 -16.85 2.18
CA ASP A 60 2.07 -16.88 1.87
C ASP A 60 2.57 -15.45 1.62
N SER A 61 3.46 -14.93 2.48
CA SER A 61 4.20 -13.69 2.22
C SER A 61 5.40 -13.97 1.32
N TRP A 62 5.55 -13.14 0.30
CA TRP A 62 6.66 -13.17 -0.64
C TRP A 62 7.57 -11.95 -0.42
N LYS A 63 8.85 -12.21 -0.16
CA LYS A 63 9.86 -11.18 0.08
C LYS A 63 11.02 -11.35 -0.90
N MET A 64 11.13 -10.42 -1.84
CA MET A 64 12.32 -10.26 -2.68
C MET A 64 13.41 -9.45 -1.97
N GLN A 65 14.67 -9.62 -2.37
CA GLN A 65 15.76 -8.78 -1.86
C GLN A 65 15.64 -7.35 -2.40
N GLU A 66 15.98 -6.34 -1.59
CA GLU A 66 15.76 -4.92 -1.94
C GLU A 66 16.53 -4.51 -3.21
N GLN A 67 17.72 -5.06 -3.45
CA GLN A 67 18.50 -4.79 -4.67
C GLN A 67 17.91 -5.44 -5.93
N ASP A 68 17.12 -6.50 -5.79
CA ASP A 68 16.57 -7.23 -6.94
C ASP A 68 15.51 -6.42 -7.67
N TYR A 69 14.79 -5.52 -6.99
CA TYR A 69 13.83 -4.60 -7.61
C TYR A 69 14.43 -3.64 -8.65
N LYS A 70 15.77 -3.54 -8.73
CA LYS A 70 16.48 -2.79 -9.77
C LYS A 70 16.67 -3.59 -11.07
N LYS A 71 16.33 -4.89 -11.06
CA LYS A 71 16.38 -5.78 -12.24
C LYS A 71 15.12 -5.61 -13.07
N ARG A 72 15.23 -5.92 -14.37
CA ARG A 72 14.10 -5.96 -15.30
C ARG A 72 13.44 -7.33 -15.27
N ASP A 73 12.20 -7.38 -15.74
CA ASP A 73 11.43 -8.60 -16.01
C ASP A 73 11.24 -9.49 -14.76
N LEU A 74 11.05 -8.87 -13.60
CA LEU A 74 10.63 -9.59 -12.39
C LEU A 74 9.19 -10.10 -12.56
N PRO A 75 8.83 -11.24 -11.93
CA PRO A 75 7.46 -11.72 -11.95
C PRO A 75 6.44 -10.72 -11.38
N THR A 76 6.90 -9.84 -10.47
CA THR A 76 6.17 -8.68 -9.95
C THR A 76 7.16 -7.74 -9.27
N TYR A 77 6.82 -6.46 -9.18
CA TYR A 77 7.58 -5.44 -8.46
C TYR A 77 6.96 -5.08 -7.10
N ALA A 78 5.91 -5.79 -6.68
CA ALA A 78 5.19 -5.55 -5.43
C ALA A 78 6.09 -5.74 -4.20
N ARG A 79 6.10 -4.73 -3.32
CA ARG A 79 6.77 -4.74 -2.02
C ARG A 79 5.73 -4.85 -0.91
N GLY A 80 5.54 -6.08 -0.44
CA GLY A 80 4.45 -6.43 0.47
C GLY A 80 3.39 -7.22 -0.27
N LEU A 81 3.70 -8.47 -0.60
CA LEU A 81 2.83 -9.35 -1.38
C LEU A 81 2.46 -10.56 -0.53
N PHE A 82 1.16 -10.82 -0.43
CA PHE A 82 0.64 -12.02 0.21
C PHE A 82 -0.35 -12.70 -0.72
N THR A 83 -0.21 -14.01 -0.86
CA THR A 83 -1.10 -14.83 -1.68
C THR A 83 -1.76 -15.92 -0.85
N THR A 84 -2.92 -16.39 -1.30
CA THR A 84 -3.67 -17.46 -0.65
C THR A 84 -4.30 -18.38 -1.69
N ARG A 85 -5.10 -19.33 -1.24
CA ARG A 85 -5.98 -20.13 -2.07
C ARG A 85 -7.42 -19.93 -1.64
N ASN A 86 -8.30 -19.74 -2.61
CA ASN A 86 -9.74 -19.62 -2.37
C ASN A 86 -10.37 -21.00 -2.11
N ALA A 87 -11.68 -21.03 -1.85
CA ALA A 87 -12.45 -22.25 -1.61
C ALA A 87 -12.43 -23.25 -2.77
N ARG A 88 -12.13 -22.79 -4.00
CA ARG A 88 -11.91 -23.63 -5.19
C ARG A 88 -10.47 -24.09 -5.35
N ASN A 89 -9.62 -23.83 -4.37
CA ASN A 89 -8.18 -24.11 -4.37
C ASN A 89 -7.41 -23.35 -5.48
N GLU A 90 -7.97 -22.27 -6.01
CA GLU A 90 -7.32 -21.40 -7.00
C GLU A 90 -6.45 -20.35 -6.30
N PRO A 91 -5.30 -19.98 -6.88
CA PRO A 91 -4.45 -18.95 -6.30
C PRO A 91 -5.10 -17.57 -6.39
N GLU A 92 -4.98 -16.81 -5.29
CA GLU A 92 -5.43 -15.41 -5.22
C GLU A 92 -4.36 -14.54 -4.53
N ILE A 93 -4.31 -13.27 -4.93
CA ILE A 93 -3.55 -12.24 -4.22
C ILE A 93 -4.43 -11.72 -3.08
N ALA A 94 -4.01 -11.97 -1.84
CA ALA A 94 -4.68 -11.50 -0.64
C ALA A 94 -4.28 -10.07 -0.29
N VAL A 95 -3.00 -9.71 -0.45
CA VAL A 95 -2.47 -8.37 -0.19
C VAL A 95 -1.47 -7.98 -1.27
N ARG A 96 -1.58 -6.73 -1.74
CA ARG A 96 -0.71 -6.14 -2.76
C ARG A 96 -0.27 -4.73 -2.35
N GLY A 97 0.91 -4.61 -1.75
CA GLY A 97 1.57 -3.33 -1.48
C GLY A 97 2.03 -2.63 -2.77
N TYR A 98 2.60 -1.43 -2.70
CA TYR A 98 3.09 -0.72 -3.90
C TYR A 98 4.20 -1.48 -4.62
N ASP A 99 4.44 -1.10 -5.88
CA ASP A 99 5.73 -1.41 -6.46
C ASP A 99 6.84 -0.74 -5.66
N LYS A 100 8.01 -1.39 -5.58
CA LYS A 100 9.18 -0.74 -5.00
C LYS A 100 9.52 0.50 -5.82
N PHE A 101 9.37 1.66 -5.19
CA PHE A 101 9.87 2.93 -5.70
C PHE A 101 11.20 3.29 -5.01
N PHE A 102 11.92 4.23 -5.63
CA PHE A 102 13.27 4.64 -5.26
C PHE A 102 13.35 6.15 -5.13
N ASN A 103 14.36 6.63 -4.41
CA ASN A 103 14.60 8.07 -4.31
C ASN A 103 15.06 8.64 -5.66
N VAL A 104 14.90 9.95 -5.83
CA VAL A 104 15.42 10.69 -6.99
C VAL A 104 16.93 10.46 -7.12
N GLY A 105 17.38 10.11 -8.32
CA GLY A 105 18.79 9.84 -8.65
C GLY A 105 19.32 8.47 -8.20
N GLU A 106 18.53 7.65 -7.52
CA GLU A 106 18.98 6.35 -7.02
C GLU A 106 19.09 5.28 -8.13
N VAL A 107 18.20 5.32 -9.12
CA VAL A 107 18.19 4.43 -10.29
C VAL A 107 18.07 5.24 -11.57
N HIS A 108 18.28 4.59 -12.73
CA HIS A 108 18.27 5.29 -14.01
C HIS A 108 16.92 6.00 -14.23
N GLU A 109 15.82 5.32 -13.94
CA GLU A 109 14.45 5.79 -14.11
C GLU A 109 14.10 7.00 -13.23
N THR A 110 14.73 7.14 -12.05
CA THR A 110 14.45 8.25 -11.11
C THR A 110 15.40 9.45 -11.27
N LYS A 111 16.16 9.53 -12.37
CA LYS A 111 16.88 10.76 -12.76
C LYS A 111 15.90 11.78 -13.33
N TRP A 112 16.07 13.07 -13.01
CA TRP A 112 15.18 14.15 -13.44
C TRP A 112 14.88 14.15 -14.95
N ASP A 113 15.91 14.07 -15.79
CA ASP A 113 15.73 14.00 -17.26
C ASP A 113 14.81 12.86 -17.68
N ASN A 114 14.94 11.69 -17.03
CA ASN A 114 14.12 10.52 -17.33
C ASN A 114 12.70 10.66 -16.76
N ILE A 115 12.54 11.23 -15.57
CA ILE A 115 11.21 11.52 -14.99
C ILE A 115 10.46 12.45 -15.95
N LEU A 116 11.06 13.56 -16.37
CA LEU A 116 10.45 14.55 -17.26
C LEU A 116 10.13 13.98 -18.65
N GLN A 117 10.96 13.09 -19.18
CA GLN A 117 10.77 12.51 -20.53
C GLN A 117 9.84 11.29 -20.57
N ARG A 118 9.64 10.58 -19.45
CA ARG A 118 8.98 9.26 -19.45
C ARG A 118 7.78 9.14 -18.52
N THR A 119 7.45 10.20 -17.79
CA THR A 119 6.24 10.26 -16.97
C THR A 119 5.32 11.34 -17.51
N GLN A 120 4.04 11.27 -17.13
CA GLN A 120 3.05 12.24 -17.53
C GLN A 120 2.14 12.54 -16.34
N GLY A 121 1.83 13.82 -16.17
CA GLY A 121 0.90 14.27 -15.14
C GLY A 121 -0.58 14.02 -15.45
N PRO A 122 -1.49 14.45 -14.57
CA PRO A 122 -1.19 15.20 -13.34
C PRO A 122 -0.37 14.37 -12.34
N TYR A 123 0.56 15.03 -11.65
CA TYR A 123 1.43 14.45 -10.65
C TYR A 123 0.79 14.63 -9.27
N GLU A 124 0.53 13.51 -8.59
CA GLU A 124 0.09 13.52 -7.19
C GLU A 124 1.32 13.53 -6.27
N LEU A 125 1.50 14.59 -5.49
CA LEU A 125 2.53 14.68 -4.45
C LEU A 125 1.86 14.43 -3.09
N THR A 126 2.13 13.27 -2.51
CA THR A 126 1.59 12.88 -1.20
C THR A 126 2.61 13.06 -0.10
N LEU A 127 2.19 13.55 1.06
CA LEU A 127 3.04 13.62 2.24
C LEU A 127 3.52 12.22 2.62
N LYS A 128 4.84 12.07 2.78
CA LYS A 128 5.43 10.80 3.19
C LYS A 128 5.50 10.73 4.71
N GLU A 129 4.45 10.17 5.31
CA GLU A 129 4.41 9.88 6.74
C GLU A 129 5.60 9.00 7.17
N ASN A 130 5.92 9.07 8.46
CA ASN A 130 7.08 8.40 9.04
C ASN A 130 6.68 7.42 10.15
N GLY A 131 6.16 6.27 9.73
CA GLY A 131 5.71 5.22 10.62
C GLY A 131 6.12 3.84 10.12
N CYS A 132 5.23 2.88 10.34
CA CYS A 132 5.36 1.55 9.77
C CYS A 132 4.16 1.18 8.88
N ILE A 133 4.46 0.59 7.72
CA ILE A 133 3.43 0.28 6.73
C ILE A 133 2.54 -0.89 7.19
N ILE A 134 1.24 -0.67 7.07
CA ILE A 134 0.16 -1.62 7.35
C ILE A 134 -0.67 -1.83 6.07
N PHE A 135 -0.87 -3.08 5.74
CA PHE A 135 -1.76 -3.50 4.67
C PHE A 135 -3.03 -4.10 5.25
N VAL A 136 -4.18 -3.74 4.68
CA VAL A 136 -5.49 -4.26 5.10
C VAL A 136 -6.23 -4.76 3.87
N SER A 137 -6.77 -5.97 3.93
CA SER A 137 -7.60 -6.54 2.88
C SER A 137 -8.67 -7.48 3.46
N GLY A 138 -9.63 -7.87 2.63
CA GLY A 138 -10.64 -8.87 2.99
C GLY A 138 -10.40 -10.21 2.30
N LEU A 139 -10.50 -11.30 3.07
CA LEU A 139 -10.46 -12.66 2.55
C LEU A 139 -11.85 -13.13 2.10
N GLU A 140 -11.90 -14.23 1.35
CA GLU A 140 -13.14 -14.79 0.81
C GLU A 140 -14.15 -15.20 1.90
N ASP A 141 -13.68 -15.66 3.06
CA ASP A 141 -14.53 -16.03 4.19
C ASP A 141 -15.02 -14.83 5.02
N GLY A 142 -14.71 -13.61 4.59
CA GLY A 142 -15.08 -12.38 5.29
C GLY A 142 -14.12 -11.97 6.40
N THR A 143 -13.01 -12.68 6.60
CA THR A 143 -11.97 -12.31 7.55
C THR A 143 -11.23 -11.06 7.07
N LEU A 144 -11.03 -10.10 7.97
CA LEU A 144 -10.16 -8.95 7.73
C LEU A 144 -8.71 -9.39 7.95
N LEU A 145 -7.88 -9.26 6.92
CA LEU A 145 -6.46 -9.53 6.99
C LEU A 145 -5.71 -8.22 7.21
N VAL A 146 -4.93 -8.16 8.29
CA VAL A 146 -4.01 -7.05 8.58
C VAL A 146 -2.57 -7.56 8.57
N CYS A 147 -1.74 -6.95 7.74
CA CYS A 147 -0.33 -7.31 7.59
C CYS A 147 0.56 -6.09 7.86
N SER A 148 1.72 -6.32 8.45
CA SER A 148 2.85 -5.41 8.26
C SER A 148 3.54 -5.75 6.94
N LYS A 149 4.66 -5.10 6.64
CA LYS A 149 5.39 -5.25 5.37
C LYS A 149 5.56 -6.70 4.87
N HIS A 150 5.89 -7.65 5.76
CA HIS A 150 6.20 -9.04 5.39
C HIS A 150 5.66 -10.08 6.40
N SER A 151 4.70 -9.70 7.24
CA SER A 151 4.21 -10.55 8.33
C SER A 151 2.76 -10.22 8.65
N THR A 152 2.04 -11.18 9.19
CA THR A 152 0.71 -10.99 9.81
C THR A 152 0.65 -11.77 11.11
N GLY A 153 -0.33 -11.45 11.95
CA GLY A 153 -0.56 -12.11 13.23
C GLY A 153 0.44 -11.78 14.33
N GLU A 154 0.27 -12.45 15.46
CA GLU A 154 1.18 -12.40 16.61
C GLU A 154 2.53 -13.04 16.24
N ARG A 155 3.60 -12.62 16.90
CA ARG A 155 4.89 -13.30 16.81
C ARG A 155 5.29 -13.80 18.19
N GLU A 156 5.94 -14.95 18.23
CA GLU A 156 6.47 -15.51 19.47
C GLU A 156 7.66 -14.70 20.03
N ASP A 157 8.32 -13.90 19.19
CA ASP A 157 9.57 -13.18 19.48
C ASP A 157 9.40 -11.68 19.79
N ALA A 158 8.17 -11.16 19.85
CA ALA A 158 7.90 -9.75 20.11
C ALA A 158 6.66 -9.57 20.99
N ASP A 159 6.71 -8.64 21.95
CA ASP A 159 5.60 -8.32 22.85
C ASP A 159 4.34 -7.85 22.09
N LEU A 160 4.53 -7.19 20.94
CA LEU A 160 3.46 -6.79 20.02
C LEU A 160 3.99 -6.67 18.60
N SER A 161 3.42 -7.43 17.64
CA SER A 161 3.80 -7.28 16.23
C SER A 161 3.17 -6.02 15.63
N HIS A 162 3.84 -5.40 14.65
CA HIS A 162 3.30 -4.23 13.93
C HIS A 162 1.92 -4.51 13.30
N ALA A 163 1.69 -5.73 12.81
CA ALA A 163 0.39 -6.11 12.25
C ALA A 163 -0.71 -6.08 13.32
N VAL A 164 -0.42 -6.58 14.53
CA VAL A 164 -1.36 -6.57 15.65
C VAL A 164 -1.57 -5.15 16.19
N ALA A 165 -0.52 -4.31 16.23
CA ALA A 165 -0.65 -2.90 16.59
C ALA A 165 -1.56 -2.15 15.59
N GLY A 166 -1.33 -2.35 14.29
CA GLY A 166 -2.17 -1.81 13.23
C GLY A 166 -3.62 -2.30 13.33
N GLU A 167 -3.83 -3.60 13.58
CA GLU A 167 -5.17 -4.17 13.75
C GLU A 167 -5.89 -3.58 14.97
N ARG A 168 -5.22 -3.42 16.11
CA ARG A 168 -5.79 -2.77 17.30
C ARG A 168 -6.16 -1.31 17.04
N SER A 169 -5.34 -0.57 16.31
CA SER A 169 -5.63 0.82 15.92
C SER A 169 -6.87 0.88 15.02
N LEU A 170 -6.96 -0.04 14.04
CA LEU A 170 -8.10 -0.17 13.14
C LEU A 170 -9.39 -0.57 13.87
N GLU A 171 -9.33 -1.49 14.83
CA GLU A 171 -10.49 -1.85 15.64
C GLU A 171 -11.04 -0.64 16.41
N LYS A 172 -10.16 0.15 17.03
CA LYS A 172 -10.56 1.39 17.73
C LYS A 172 -11.21 2.39 16.78
N GLN A 173 -10.67 2.59 15.58
CA GLN A 173 -11.24 3.55 14.62
C GLN A 173 -12.61 3.08 14.09
N LEU A 174 -12.77 1.79 13.77
CA LEU A 174 -14.03 1.25 13.28
C LEU A 174 -15.12 1.29 14.34
N ALA A 175 -14.78 0.98 15.59
CA ALA A 175 -15.71 1.06 16.72
C ALA A 175 -16.28 2.48 16.92
N ARG A 176 -15.45 3.53 16.75
CA ARG A 176 -15.91 4.94 16.81
C ARG A 176 -16.93 5.29 15.72
N LEU A 177 -16.90 4.59 14.58
CA LEU A 177 -17.83 4.76 13.47
C LEU A 177 -19.05 3.82 13.53
N GLY A 178 -19.12 2.94 14.54
CA GLY A 178 -20.14 1.89 14.60
C GLY A 178 -20.03 0.85 13.47
N LYS A 179 -18.83 0.68 12.89
CA LYS A 179 -18.54 -0.30 11.84
C LYS A 179 -17.76 -1.49 12.41
N SER A 180 -17.87 -2.65 11.78
CA SER A 180 -17.14 -3.86 12.17
C SER A 180 -15.95 -4.16 11.24
N LYS A 181 -15.04 -5.04 11.69
CA LYS A 181 -13.96 -5.56 10.83
C LYS A 181 -14.50 -6.31 9.62
N GLN A 182 -15.60 -7.04 9.80
CA GLN A 182 -16.26 -7.79 8.72
C GLN A 182 -16.82 -6.86 7.64
N ASP A 183 -17.31 -5.67 8.02
CA ASP A 183 -17.78 -4.68 7.05
C ASP A 183 -16.64 -4.19 6.17
N LEU A 184 -15.49 -3.83 6.78
CA LEU A 184 -14.31 -3.38 6.04
C LEU A 184 -13.73 -4.50 5.16
N ALA A 185 -13.71 -5.75 5.66
CA ALA A 185 -13.25 -6.90 4.89
C ALA A 185 -14.10 -7.10 3.65
N ARG A 186 -15.43 -7.08 3.80
CA ARG A 186 -16.37 -7.20 2.68
C ARG A 186 -16.18 -6.07 1.67
N GLU A 187 -15.99 -4.84 2.14
CA GLU A 187 -15.76 -3.68 1.28
C GLU A 187 -14.49 -3.80 0.44
N LEU A 188 -13.35 -4.12 1.08
CA LEU A 188 -12.07 -4.28 0.40
C LEU A 188 -12.08 -5.47 -0.56
N ARG A 189 -12.74 -6.57 -0.19
CA ARG A 189 -12.92 -7.73 -1.07
C ARG A 189 -13.78 -7.40 -2.29
N ALA A 190 -14.89 -6.67 -2.11
CA ALA A 190 -15.75 -6.24 -3.21
C ALA A 190 -15.02 -5.33 -4.21
N ARG A 191 -13.98 -4.63 -3.76
CA ARG A 191 -13.10 -3.77 -4.58
C ARG A 191 -11.91 -4.51 -5.19
N ASN A 192 -11.69 -5.78 -4.84
CA ASN A 192 -10.45 -6.51 -5.12
C ASN A 192 -9.20 -5.70 -4.72
N ALA A 193 -9.19 -5.16 -3.50
CA ALA A 193 -8.23 -4.14 -3.11
C ALA A 193 -7.51 -4.42 -1.77
N THR A 194 -6.33 -3.80 -1.64
CA THR A 194 -5.57 -3.64 -0.41
C THR A 194 -5.55 -2.16 -0.05
N ALA A 195 -6.04 -1.81 1.14
CA ALA A 195 -5.78 -0.51 1.74
C ALA A 195 -4.36 -0.48 2.31
N VAL A 196 -3.62 0.59 2.02
CA VAL A 196 -2.24 0.79 2.43
C VAL A 196 -2.15 2.03 3.30
N ALA A 197 -1.83 1.80 4.57
CA ALA A 197 -1.72 2.84 5.58
C ALA A 197 -0.34 2.84 6.23
N GLU A 198 0.04 3.98 6.78
CA GLU A 198 1.18 4.12 7.67
C GLU A 198 0.65 4.22 9.11
N LEU A 199 1.08 3.33 9.98
CA LEU A 199 0.83 3.44 11.42
C LEU A 199 1.88 4.35 12.03
N CYS A 200 1.44 5.48 12.55
CA CYS A 200 2.27 6.45 13.25
C CYS A 200 1.72 6.63 14.67
N ASP A 201 2.48 6.22 15.68
CA ASP A 201 2.07 6.28 17.10
C ASP A 201 3.31 6.12 18.01
N ASP A 202 3.78 7.21 18.61
CA ASP A 202 4.99 7.21 19.46
C ASP A 202 4.83 6.31 20.70
N SER A 203 3.60 6.00 21.12
CA SER A 203 3.36 5.07 22.24
C SER A 203 3.59 3.61 21.87
N PHE A 204 3.61 3.30 20.57
CA PHE A 204 3.91 1.98 20.03
C PHE A 204 5.36 1.88 19.55
N GLU A 205 5.76 2.75 18.61
CA GLU A 205 7.12 2.80 18.06
C GLU A 205 7.44 4.23 17.61
N GLU A 206 8.43 4.86 18.25
CA GLU A 206 8.91 6.19 17.89
C GLU A 206 9.81 6.12 16.64
N HIS A 207 9.59 7.02 15.69
CA HIS A 207 10.43 7.20 14.52
C HIS A 207 11.17 8.55 14.58
N ILE A 208 11.36 9.24 13.45
CA ILE A 208 12.10 10.51 13.38
C ILE A 208 11.14 11.69 13.62
N LEU A 209 9.92 11.62 13.07
CA LEU A 209 8.88 12.61 13.30
C LEU A 209 7.98 12.16 14.46
N ALA A 210 7.61 13.10 15.33
CA ALA A 210 6.79 12.82 16.50
C ALA A 210 5.30 12.72 16.13
N TYR A 211 4.67 11.66 16.59
CA TYR A 211 3.23 11.40 16.50
C TYR A 211 2.66 11.14 17.90
N GLY A 212 2.50 12.23 18.66
CA GLY A 212 1.84 12.21 19.96
C GLY A 212 0.36 11.78 19.88
N PRO A 213 -0.32 11.63 21.03
CA PRO A 213 -1.66 11.01 21.12
C PRO A 213 -2.73 11.59 20.19
N GLU A 214 -2.66 12.89 19.86
CA GLU A 214 -3.61 13.55 18.96
C GLU A 214 -3.34 13.26 17.48
N LYS A 215 -2.10 12.95 17.13
CA LYS A 215 -1.66 12.63 15.76
C LYS A 215 -1.51 11.12 15.53
N ALA A 216 -1.64 10.30 16.58
CA ALA A 216 -1.48 8.87 16.51
C ALA A 216 -2.61 8.18 15.72
N GLY A 217 -2.27 7.28 14.80
CA GLY A 217 -3.25 6.47 14.07
C GLY A 217 -2.76 5.91 12.74
N LEU A 218 -3.71 5.47 11.92
CA LEU A 218 -3.48 4.91 10.60
C LEU A 218 -3.72 5.97 9.51
N TYR A 219 -2.64 6.43 8.87
CA TYR A 219 -2.70 7.38 7.76
C TYR A 219 -2.84 6.61 6.45
N LEU A 220 -4.00 6.69 5.82
CA LEU A 220 -4.26 6.00 4.56
C LEU A 220 -3.64 6.79 3.41
N HIS A 221 -2.68 6.17 2.72
CA HIS A 221 -1.95 6.80 1.63
C HIS A 221 -2.04 6.05 0.31
N GLY A 222 -2.82 4.97 0.26
CA GLY A 222 -3.35 4.47 -1.01
C GLY A 222 -4.15 3.18 -0.91
N ILE A 223 -4.68 2.79 -2.06
CA ILE A 223 -5.49 1.59 -2.24
C ILE A 223 -5.05 0.95 -3.54
N ASN A 224 -4.50 -0.27 -3.45
CA ASN A 224 -3.99 -1.00 -4.60
C ASN A 224 -4.93 -2.12 -4.98
N LEU A 225 -5.11 -2.36 -6.28
CA LEU A 225 -5.79 -3.56 -6.74
C LEU A 225 -4.91 -4.79 -6.49
N ASN A 226 -5.53 -5.89 -6.09
CA ASN A 226 -4.85 -7.15 -5.83
C ASN A 226 -4.60 -7.88 -7.16
N LEU A 227 -3.69 -7.33 -7.97
CA LEU A 227 -3.30 -7.82 -9.29
C LEU A 227 -1.79 -8.04 -9.35
N PRO A 228 -1.29 -8.89 -10.26
CA PRO A 228 0.14 -9.01 -10.52
C PRO A 228 0.77 -7.67 -10.92
N GLU A 229 0.13 -6.95 -11.84
CA GLU A 229 0.50 -5.60 -12.26
C GLU A 229 0.13 -4.54 -11.21
N PHE A 230 0.83 -3.41 -11.23
CA PHE A 230 0.50 -2.29 -10.36
C PHE A 230 -0.67 -1.48 -10.91
N ALA A 231 -1.74 -1.41 -10.13
CA ALA A 231 -2.82 -0.47 -10.33
C ALA A 231 -3.24 0.08 -8.97
N THR A 232 -3.23 1.40 -8.82
CA THR A 232 -3.56 2.10 -7.57
C THR A 232 -4.66 3.12 -7.80
N TYR A 233 -5.36 3.45 -6.72
CA TYR A 233 -6.42 4.45 -6.75
C TYR A 233 -5.81 5.85 -6.85
N PRO A 234 -6.44 6.77 -7.60
CA PRO A 234 -6.19 8.20 -7.46
C PRO A 234 -6.38 8.65 -6.01
N SER A 235 -5.57 9.59 -5.54
CA SER A 235 -5.55 10.02 -4.14
C SER A 235 -6.89 10.58 -3.65
N THR A 236 -7.71 11.14 -4.54
CA THR A 236 -9.08 11.59 -4.23
C THR A 236 -9.98 10.44 -3.77
N HIS A 237 -9.88 9.26 -4.38
CA HIS A 237 -10.61 8.07 -3.93
C HIS A 237 -10.04 7.50 -2.64
N VAL A 238 -8.73 7.63 -2.43
CA VAL A 238 -8.08 7.24 -1.19
C VAL A 238 -8.59 8.12 -0.03
N GLN A 239 -8.63 9.43 -0.21
CA GLN A 239 -9.17 10.36 0.79
C GLN A 239 -10.65 10.12 1.10
N SER A 240 -11.47 9.87 0.06
CA SER A 240 -12.89 9.50 0.27
C SER A 240 -13.03 8.20 1.08
N PHE A 241 -12.21 7.19 0.78
CA PHE A 241 -12.21 5.94 1.55
C PHE A 241 -11.71 6.15 2.98
N ALA A 242 -10.74 7.05 3.18
CA ALA A 242 -10.26 7.41 4.51
C ALA A 242 -11.37 8.03 5.35
N ASP A 243 -12.12 8.97 4.78
CA ASP A 243 -13.28 9.61 5.44
C ASP A 243 -14.37 8.56 5.78
N ASP A 244 -14.67 7.66 4.84
CA ASP A 244 -15.69 6.62 5.05
C ASP A 244 -15.31 5.62 6.15
N TRP A 245 -14.03 5.30 6.30
CA TRP A 245 -13.55 4.21 7.18
C TRP A 245 -12.72 4.69 8.37
N GLY A 246 -12.60 6.00 8.58
CA GLY A 246 -12.02 6.61 9.77
C GLY A 246 -10.49 6.58 9.81
N PHE A 247 -9.84 6.53 8.64
CA PHE A 247 -8.39 6.68 8.54
C PHE A 247 -8.01 8.16 8.57
N GLN A 248 -6.79 8.45 9.01
CA GLN A 248 -6.20 9.77 8.82
C GLN A 248 -5.84 9.97 7.34
N LYS A 249 -6.05 11.17 6.82
CA LYS A 249 -5.70 11.51 5.43
C LYS A 249 -4.27 12.00 5.37
N VAL A 250 -3.55 11.60 4.33
CA VAL A 250 -2.27 12.22 3.98
C VAL A 250 -2.48 13.50 3.18
N GLY A 251 -1.59 14.47 3.37
CA GLY A 251 -1.55 15.68 2.57
C GLY A 251 -1.34 15.35 1.09
N LEU A 252 -2.06 16.05 0.21
CA LEU A 252 -2.05 15.85 -1.24
C LEU A 252 -1.91 17.20 -1.95
N ILE A 253 -1.00 17.26 -2.92
CA ILE A 253 -0.86 18.37 -3.86
C ILE A 253 -0.89 17.80 -5.27
N ASP A 254 -1.81 18.29 -6.11
CA ASP A 254 -1.84 17.99 -7.54
C ASP A 254 -1.02 19.01 -8.32
N ALA A 255 -0.22 18.54 -9.27
CA ALA A 255 0.57 19.39 -10.16
C ALA A 255 0.49 18.92 -11.61
N ASP A 256 0.15 19.82 -12.53
CA ASP A 256 0.11 19.49 -13.96
C ASP A 256 1.52 19.24 -14.54
N THR A 257 2.53 19.97 -14.04
CA THR A 257 3.93 19.85 -14.46
C THR A 257 4.89 19.80 -13.28
N LEU A 258 6.09 19.25 -13.50
CA LEU A 258 7.13 19.14 -12.47
C LEU A 258 8.12 20.30 -12.46
N ASP A 259 7.99 21.29 -13.35
CA ASP A 259 8.97 22.38 -13.54
C ASP A 259 9.24 23.18 -12.26
N ARG A 260 8.27 23.22 -11.33
CA ARG A 260 8.38 23.94 -10.05
C ARG A 260 9.10 23.16 -8.95
N PHE A 261 9.44 21.88 -9.19
CA PHE A 261 9.95 20.93 -8.21
C PHE A 261 11.37 20.42 -8.52
N GLU A 262 12.04 20.98 -9.53
CA GLU A 262 13.42 20.61 -9.92
C GLU A 262 14.48 20.97 -8.85
N LEU A 263 14.19 21.97 -8.01
CA LEU A 263 15.00 22.34 -6.83
C LEU A 263 14.53 21.57 -5.59
N PRO A 264 15.37 21.40 -4.53
CA PRO A 264 15.11 20.44 -3.45
C PRO A 264 13.70 20.57 -2.88
N ILE A 265 12.85 19.61 -3.22
CA ILE A 265 11.45 19.45 -2.78
C ILE A 265 11.33 19.50 -1.25
N ILE A 266 12.43 19.21 -0.56
CA ILE A 266 12.58 19.11 0.90
C ILE A 266 12.18 20.41 1.63
N GLY A 267 12.22 21.59 0.98
CA GLY A 267 11.95 22.86 1.68
C GLY A 267 10.56 23.50 1.47
N ARG A 268 9.83 23.15 0.39
CA ARG A 268 8.63 23.92 -0.04
C ARG A 268 7.30 23.30 0.33
N ILE A 269 7.24 21.98 0.44
CA ILE A 269 5.98 21.29 0.79
C ILE A 269 5.72 21.41 2.29
N ALA A 270 6.77 21.39 3.12
CA ALA A 270 6.63 21.62 4.56
C ALA A 270 6.09 23.02 4.87
N SER A 271 6.58 24.08 4.21
CA SER A 271 6.08 25.44 4.46
C SER A 271 4.61 25.60 4.03
N ASN A 272 4.24 25.14 2.83
CA ASN A 272 2.89 25.35 2.32
C ASN A 272 1.82 24.44 2.93
N ILE A 273 2.19 23.35 3.62
CA ILE A 273 1.25 22.48 4.35
C ILE A 273 1.20 22.84 5.85
N LEU A 274 2.28 23.40 6.41
CA LEU A 274 2.32 23.83 7.82
C LEU A 274 1.80 25.27 8.04
N ASP A 275 1.58 26.06 6.98
CA ASP A 275 1.06 27.43 7.07
C ASP A 275 -0.48 27.52 7.10
N ASP A 276 -1.20 26.39 7.04
CA ASP A 276 -2.67 26.30 7.16
C ASP A 276 -3.15 25.71 8.53
N GLU A 277 -2.32 25.81 9.58
CA GLU A 277 -2.76 25.70 11.00
C GLU A 277 -2.87 27.09 11.67
#